data_AF-A0A369XQD1-F1
#
_entry.id   AF-A0A369XQD1-F1
#
_cell.length_a   1.000
_cell.length_b   1.000
_cell.length_c   1.000
_cell.angle_alpha   90.00
_cell.angle_beta   90.00
_cell.angle_gamma   90.00
#
_symmetry.space_group_name_H-M   'P 1'
#
loop_
_entity.id
_entity.type
_entity.pdbx_description
1 polymer ?
#
loop_
_entity_poly.entity_id
_entity_poly.type
_entity_poly.pdbx_seq_one_letter_code
_entity_poly.pdbx_strand_id
1 'polypeptide(L)'
;MVPSLRSPTRGHAASSCERPIHRAIAGLQQGFTYQQDNRGGKLRQALRAHTGSNTFPQIFIAGEFVGGCSELFDACKDGQLAERLQAHGIPYDKTVSDDPYSFLPGWLHPR
;
A
#
# COMPACT_ATOMS: atom_id res chain seq x y z
N MET A 1 -28.94 56.32 40.19
CA MET A 1 -28.06 57.51 40.29
C MET A 1 -26.77 57.02 40.95
N VAL A 2 -25.64 56.72 40.29
CA VAL A 2 -25.05 57.02 38.96
C VAL A 2 -24.30 55.73 38.50
N PRO A 3 -24.16 55.44 37.19
CA PRO A 3 -23.81 54.11 36.65
C PRO A 3 -22.30 53.90 36.44
N SER A 4 -21.84 52.66 36.61
CA SER A 4 -20.48 52.24 36.26
C SER A 4 -20.42 51.75 34.81
N LEU A 5 -19.72 52.51 33.97
CA LEU A 5 -19.38 52.19 32.59
C LEU A 5 -18.17 51.25 32.56
N ARG A 6 -18.34 50.01 32.10
CA ARG A 6 -17.29 49.29 31.35
C ARG A 6 -17.89 48.63 30.11
N SER A 7 -17.21 48.90 29.01
CA SER A 7 -17.55 48.67 27.61
C SER A 7 -17.66 47.19 27.20
N PRO A 8 -18.32 46.90 26.06
CA PRO A 8 -18.60 45.55 25.60
C PRO A 8 -17.38 44.91 24.94
N THR A 9 -17.01 43.70 25.36
CA THR A 9 -16.11 42.86 24.56
C THR A 9 -16.91 42.26 23.39
N ARG A 10 -16.68 42.84 22.20
CA ARG A 10 -17.09 42.28 20.91
C ARG A 10 -16.32 41.00 20.61
N GLY A 11 -17.01 40.05 20.01
CA GLY A 11 -16.49 39.19 18.96
C GLY A 11 -15.81 37.91 19.47
N HIS A 12 -15.93 36.77 18.82
CA HIS A 12 -16.44 36.46 17.49
C HIS A 12 -17.07 35.08 17.55
N ALA A 13 -18.21 34.93 16.87
CA ALA A 13 -18.67 33.62 16.42
C ALA A 13 -17.49 32.92 15.75
N ALA A 14 -17.17 31.70 16.20
CA ALA A 14 -16.15 30.87 15.58
C ALA A 14 -16.48 30.77 14.09
N SER A 15 -15.67 31.48 13.32
CA SER A 15 -15.86 31.71 11.90
C SER A 15 -15.82 30.37 11.19
N SER A 16 -16.78 30.18 10.30
CA SER A 16 -16.94 29.05 9.38
C SER A 16 -15.81 28.93 8.34
N CYS A 17 -14.60 29.44 8.62
CA CYS A 17 -13.51 29.57 7.66
C CYS A 17 -12.34 28.60 7.84
N GLU A 18 -12.29 27.76 8.89
CA GLU A 18 -11.15 26.82 9.07
C GLU A 18 -11.34 25.45 8.40
N ARG A 19 -12.44 25.21 7.68
CA ARG A 19 -12.73 23.92 7.02
C ARG A 19 -12.39 23.74 5.52
N PRO A 20 -11.49 24.51 4.85
CA PRO A 20 -11.11 24.17 3.47
C PRO A 20 -9.68 23.67 3.26
N ILE A 21 -8.74 23.75 4.23
CA ILE A 21 -7.34 23.33 3.99
C ILE A 21 -7.15 21.82 4.20
N HIS A 22 -7.90 21.19 5.10
CA HIS A 22 -7.76 19.76 5.41
C HIS A 22 -8.37 18.83 4.34
N ARG A 23 -9.13 19.37 3.37
CA ARG A 23 -9.86 18.59 2.36
C ARG A 23 -9.16 18.49 1.00
N ALA A 24 -8.07 19.24 0.79
CA ALA A 24 -7.33 19.27 -0.47
C ALA A 24 -6.24 18.18 -0.58
N ILE A 25 -5.85 17.54 0.53
CA ILE A 25 -4.89 16.42 0.54
C ILE A 25 -5.64 15.07 0.53
N ALA A 26 -6.67 14.95 -0.30
CA ALA A 26 -7.36 13.67 -0.49
C ALA A 26 -6.60 12.72 -1.44
N GLY A 27 -5.61 13.23 -2.19
CA GLY A 27 -4.82 12.46 -3.14
C GLY A 27 -3.66 11.64 -2.55
N LEU A 28 -3.34 11.82 -1.26
CA LEU A 28 -2.23 11.12 -0.57
C LEU A 28 -2.73 10.23 0.59
N GLN A 29 -4.00 9.82 0.56
CA GLN A 29 -4.70 9.21 1.71
C GLN A 29 -4.16 7.85 2.16
N GLN A 30 -3.37 7.14 1.34
CA GLN A 30 -2.95 5.78 1.65
C GLN A 30 -2.04 5.70 2.88
N GLY A 31 -1.11 6.65 3.05
CA GLY A 31 -0.22 6.66 4.22
C GLY A 31 -0.98 6.84 5.53
N PHE A 32 -1.92 7.77 5.55
CA PHE A 32 -2.74 8.06 6.74
C PHE A 32 -3.65 6.88 7.11
N THR A 33 -4.26 6.20 6.13
CA THR A 33 -5.17 5.08 6.40
C THR A 33 -4.49 3.86 7.02
N TYR A 34 -3.23 3.58 6.67
CA TYR A 34 -2.49 2.47 7.28
C TYR A 34 -1.80 2.85 8.60
N GLN A 35 -1.57 4.15 8.84
CA GLN A 35 -1.06 4.63 10.13
C GLN A 35 -2.13 4.65 11.21
N GLN A 36 -3.37 5.00 10.86
CA GLN A 36 -4.50 5.01 11.80
C GLN A 36 -4.66 3.65 12.51
N ASP A 37 -4.76 3.69 13.83
CA ASP A 37 -4.92 2.52 14.72
C ASP A 37 -3.90 1.39 14.48
N ASN A 38 -2.70 1.74 14.00
CA ASN A 38 -1.62 0.81 13.64
C ASN A 38 -2.09 -0.29 12.65
N ARG A 39 -2.97 0.06 11.71
CA ARG A 39 -3.49 -0.90 10.71
C ARG A 39 -2.37 -1.57 9.91
N GLY A 40 -1.33 -0.82 9.52
CA GLY A 40 -0.17 -1.35 8.83
C GLY A 40 0.62 -2.36 9.66
N GLY A 41 0.79 -2.13 10.96
CA GLY A 41 1.43 -3.09 11.85
C GLY A 41 0.61 -4.37 12.02
N LYS A 42 -0.71 -4.24 12.20
CA LYS A 42 -1.64 -5.38 12.29
C LYS A 42 -1.63 -6.22 11.01
N LEU A 43 -1.62 -5.56 9.84
CA LEU A 43 -1.55 -6.26 8.55
C LEU A 43 -0.23 -7.02 8.38
N ARG A 44 0.91 -6.40 8.72
CA ARG A 44 2.21 -7.10 8.68
C ARG A 44 2.26 -8.31 9.59
N GLN A 45 1.70 -8.20 10.80
CA GLN A 45 1.61 -9.32 11.73
C GLN A 45 0.74 -10.45 11.19
N ALA A 46 -0.43 -10.11 10.65
CA ALA A 46 -1.36 -11.08 10.06
C ALA A 46 -0.74 -11.78 8.84
N LEU A 47 -0.11 -11.03 7.93
CA LEU A 47 0.55 -11.59 6.75
C LEU A 47 1.70 -12.52 7.13
N ARG A 48 2.57 -12.10 8.08
CA ARG A 48 3.64 -12.96 8.58
C ARG A 48 3.09 -14.24 9.21
N ALA A 49 2.00 -14.17 9.96
CA ALA A 49 1.36 -15.36 10.54
C ALA A 49 0.77 -16.27 9.47
N HIS A 50 0.26 -15.71 8.36
CA HIS A 50 -0.35 -16.46 7.27
C HIS A 50 0.68 -17.11 6.33
N THR A 51 1.77 -16.40 5.99
CA THR A 51 2.75 -16.84 4.98
C THR A 51 4.05 -17.38 5.58
N GLY A 52 4.31 -17.11 6.87
CA GLY A 52 5.61 -17.32 7.50
C GLY A 52 6.69 -16.31 7.09
N SER A 53 6.46 -15.51 6.03
CA SER A 53 7.44 -14.54 5.53
C SER A 53 7.38 -13.21 6.28
N ASN A 54 8.56 -12.66 6.60
CA ASN A 54 8.71 -11.33 7.18
C ASN A 54 9.14 -10.28 6.14
N THR A 55 9.29 -10.66 4.87
CA THR A 55 9.72 -9.78 3.79
C THR A 55 8.53 -9.31 2.95
N PHE A 56 8.70 -8.17 2.29
CA PHE A 56 7.76 -7.61 1.32
C PHE A 56 8.53 -7.29 0.01
N PRO A 57 7.87 -7.33 -1.16
CA PRO A 57 6.46 -7.71 -1.37
C PRO A 57 6.19 -9.19 -1.07
N GLN A 58 4.92 -9.51 -0.74
CA GLN A 58 4.42 -10.89 -0.62
C GLN A 58 3.39 -11.10 -1.73
N ILE A 59 3.68 -12.02 -2.65
CA ILE A 59 2.89 -12.24 -3.87
C ILE A 59 1.99 -13.46 -3.69
N PHE A 60 0.75 -13.31 -4.12
CA PHE A 60 -0.25 -14.37 -4.12
C PHE A 60 -0.88 -14.51 -5.50
N ILE A 61 -1.16 -15.74 -5.91
CA ILE A 61 -1.88 -16.05 -7.16
C ILE A 61 -3.07 -16.90 -6.77
N ALA A 62 -4.27 -16.45 -7.16
CA ALA A 62 -5.53 -17.11 -6.81
C ALA A 62 -5.69 -17.41 -5.29
N GLY A 63 -5.10 -16.57 -4.43
CA GLY A 63 -5.14 -16.73 -2.97
C GLY A 63 -4.03 -17.62 -2.38
N GLU A 64 -3.21 -18.27 -3.21
CA GLU A 64 -2.07 -19.05 -2.77
C GLU A 64 -0.82 -18.19 -2.65
N PHE A 65 -0.07 -18.35 -1.55
CA PHE A 65 1.20 -17.65 -1.35
C PHE A 65 2.28 -18.20 -2.28
N VAL A 66 2.88 -17.34 -3.09
CA VAL A 66 3.96 -17.68 -4.03
C VAL A 66 5.33 -17.43 -3.42
N GLY A 67 5.51 -16.27 -2.76
CA GLY A 67 6.81 -15.84 -2.24
C GLY A 67 7.02 -14.34 -2.36
N GLY A 68 8.29 -13.93 -2.40
CA GLY A 68 8.71 -12.57 -2.71
C GLY A 68 8.95 -12.36 -4.21
N CYS A 69 9.65 -11.27 -4.52
CA CYS A 69 9.93 -10.89 -5.92
C CYS A 69 10.84 -11.92 -6.62
N SER A 70 11.90 -12.37 -5.95
CA SER A 70 12.84 -13.35 -6.50
C SER A 70 12.16 -14.68 -6.77
N GLU A 71 11.37 -15.20 -5.81
CA GLU A 71 10.66 -16.46 -5.98
C GLU A 71 9.64 -16.40 -7.13
N LEU A 72 8.98 -15.25 -7.34
CA LEU A 72 8.12 -15.06 -8.51
C LEU A 72 8.92 -15.06 -9.82
N PHE A 73 10.08 -14.40 -9.84
CA PHE A 73 10.93 -14.33 -11.04
C PHE A 73 11.49 -15.72 -11.39
N ASP A 74 11.93 -16.48 -10.38
CA ASP A 74 12.38 -17.86 -10.56
C ASP A 74 11.23 -18.73 -11.08
N ALA A 75 10.03 -18.62 -10.50
CA ALA A 75 8.85 -19.34 -10.98
C ALA A 75 8.46 -18.96 -12.42
N CYS A 76 8.70 -17.71 -12.85
CA CYS A 76 8.52 -17.29 -14.24
C CYS A 76 9.52 -17.98 -15.16
N LYS A 77 10.79 -17.99 -14.77
CA LYS A 77 11.89 -18.57 -15.57
C LYS A 77 11.77 -20.08 -15.73
N ASP A 78 11.34 -20.77 -14.67
CA ASP A 78 11.23 -22.23 -14.65
C ASP A 78 9.85 -22.73 -15.11
N GLY A 79 8.97 -21.84 -15.57
CA GLY A 79 7.65 -22.16 -16.12
C GLY A 79 6.54 -22.42 -15.08
N GLN A 80 6.89 -22.55 -13.81
CA GLN A 80 5.94 -22.80 -12.71
C GLN A 80 4.85 -21.72 -12.59
N LEU A 81 5.17 -20.46 -12.88
CA LEU A 81 4.20 -19.37 -12.88
C LEU A 81 3.14 -19.59 -13.96
N ALA A 82 3.56 -19.96 -15.17
CA ALA A 82 2.66 -20.25 -16.28
C ALA A 82 1.73 -21.43 -15.94
N GLU A 83 2.26 -22.50 -15.37
CA GLU A 83 1.46 -23.65 -14.91
C GLU A 83 0.39 -23.24 -13.89
N ARG A 84 0.76 -22.42 -12.89
CA ARG A 84 -0.19 -21.90 -11.89
C ARG A 84 -1.28 -21.05 -12.52
N LEU A 85 -0.92 -20.12 -13.41
CA LEU A 85 -1.89 -19.27 -14.09
C LEU A 85 -2.87 -20.10 -14.94
N GLN A 86 -2.37 -21.12 -15.66
CA GLN A 86 -3.21 -22.04 -16.42
C GLN A 86 -4.15 -22.84 -15.51
N ALA A 87 -3.65 -23.38 -14.39
CA ALA A 87 -4.44 -24.16 -13.45
C ALA A 87 -5.63 -23.38 -12.88
N HIS A 88 -5.49 -22.06 -12.73
CA HIS A 88 -6.56 -21.18 -12.27
C HIS A 88 -7.34 -20.48 -13.40
N GLY A 89 -7.07 -20.81 -14.67
CA GLY A 89 -7.74 -20.20 -15.82
C GLY A 89 -7.48 -18.71 -15.98
N ILE A 90 -6.34 -18.21 -15.47
CA ILE A 90 -5.96 -16.80 -15.55
C ILE A 90 -5.29 -16.56 -16.93
N PRO A 91 -5.83 -15.67 -17.77
CA PRO A 91 -5.26 -15.40 -19.08
C PRO A 91 -3.92 -14.66 -18.96
N TYR A 92 -2.93 -15.09 -19.75
CA TYR A 92 -1.62 -14.45 -19.88
C TYR A 92 -1.07 -14.64 -21.29
N ASP A 93 -0.11 -13.80 -21.67
CA ASP A 93 0.55 -13.89 -22.97
C ASP A 93 1.56 -15.04 -22.98
N LYS A 94 1.29 -16.08 -23.76
CA LYS A 94 2.15 -17.27 -23.89
C LYS A 94 3.33 -17.07 -24.83
N THR A 95 3.36 -15.95 -25.55
CA THR A 95 4.45 -15.63 -26.49
C THR A 95 5.64 -14.98 -25.78
N VAL A 96 5.42 -14.44 -24.57
CA VAL A 96 6.46 -13.82 -23.75
C VAL A 96 7.22 -14.90 -22.99
N SER A 97 8.53 -14.96 -23.19
CA SER A 97 9.45 -15.91 -22.54
C SER A 97 10.75 -15.24 -22.09
N ASP A 98 10.75 -13.91 -21.95
CA ASP A 98 11.93 -13.16 -21.53
C ASP A 98 12.30 -13.48 -20.09
N ASP A 99 13.61 -13.49 -19.80
CA ASP A 99 14.11 -13.63 -18.42
C ASP A 99 13.72 -12.40 -17.61
N PRO A 100 12.92 -12.53 -16.52
CA PRO A 100 12.47 -11.39 -15.74
C PRO A 100 13.61 -10.61 -15.08
N TYR A 101 14.76 -11.26 -14.82
CA TYR A 101 15.93 -10.57 -14.28
C TYR A 101 16.60 -9.64 -15.30
N SER A 102 16.36 -9.82 -16.61
CA SER A 102 16.91 -8.96 -17.66
C SER A 102 16.34 -7.52 -17.63
N PHE A 103 15.18 -7.33 -16.99
CA PHE A 103 14.57 -6.02 -16.79
C PHE A 103 15.19 -5.25 -15.62
N LEU A 104 16.03 -5.89 -14.81
CA LEU A 104 16.66 -5.25 -13.68
C LEU A 104 17.86 -4.40 -14.14
N PRO A 105 18.05 -3.23 -13.54
CA PRO A 105 19.16 -2.37 -13.91
C PRO A 105 20.49 -3.00 -13.52
N GLY A 106 21.53 -2.82 -14.33
CA GLY A 106 22.85 -3.42 -14.12
C GLY A 106 23.59 -2.98 -12.84
N TRP A 107 23.11 -1.95 -12.14
CA TRP A 107 23.63 -1.54 -10.82
C TRP A 107 23.03 -2.35 -9.66
N LEU A 108 22.04 -3.21 -9.92
CA LEU A 108 21.49 -4.12 -8.93
C LEU A 108 22.37 -5.37 -8.85
N HIS A 109 22.86 -5.69 -7.65
CA HIS A 109 23.67 -6.90 -7.47
C HIS A 109 22.87 -8.16 -7.88
N PRO A 110 23.48 -9.06 -8.67
CA PRO A 110 22.91 -10.37 -8.95
C PRO A 110 22.54 -11.09 -7.66
N ARG A 111 21.41 -11.80 -7.68
CA ARG A 111 20.86 -12.53 -6.52
C ARG A 111 21.24 -14.00 -6.57
#